data_AF-A0A928Q9A3-F1
#
_entry.id   AF-A0A928Q9A3-F1
#
_cell.length_a   1.000
_cell.length_b   1.000
_cell.length_c   1.000
_cell.angle_alpha   90.00
_cell.angle_beta   90.00
_cell.angle_gamma   90.00
#
_symmetry.space_group_name_H-M   'P 1'
#
loop_
_entity.id
_entity.type
_entity.pdbx_description
1 polymer ?
#
loop_
_entity_poly.entity_id
_entity_poly.type
_entity_poly.pdbx_seq_one_letter_code
_entity_poly.pdbx_strand_id
1 'polypeptide(L)'
;MNNEFTLRPLCTKDIFTLVKIISKFGVKEIKNSLKANSFKNMAGKERYRSAGIAVAFEIFEIAAQKLPECEKEICAFLGSLSGKTAEEIEKQSPVVTVRMIKAVAEKDEFADFFTEISKLFGAEKTE
;
A
#
# COMPACT_ATOMS: atom_id res chain seq x y z
N MET A 1 7.03 -21.30 9.49
CA MET A 1 5.95 -20.67 8.71
C MET A 1 5.72 -21.52 7.48
N ASN A 2 4.52 -22.07 7.30
CA ASN A 2 4.12 -22.67 6.03
C ASN A 2 3.98 -21.54 5.02
N ASN A 3 4.85 -21.44 4.03
CA ASN A 3 4.72 -20.42 2.99
C ASN A 3 3.63 -20.86 2.00
N GLU A 4 2.38 -20.53 2.31
CA GLU A 4 1.22 -20.75 1.42
C GLU A 4 1.31 -19.99 0.08
N PHE A 5 2.19 -18.98 0.00
CA PHE A 5 2.44 -18.19 -1.20
C PHE A 5 3.84 -17.56 -1.17
N THR A 6 4.30 -17.08 -2.33
CA THR A 6 5.51 -16.25 -2.48
C THR A 6 5.14 -15.03 -3.32
N LEU A 7 5.65 -13.84 -2.96
CA LEU A 7 5.43 -12.60 -3.69
C LEU A 7 6.76 -12.01 -4.15
N ARG A 8 6.91 -11.78 -5.46
CA ARG A 8 8.09 -11.08 -6.00
C ARG A 8 8.23 -9.66 -5.42
N PRO A 9 9.43 -9.05 -5.46
CA PRO A 9 9.63 -7.63 -5.15
C PRO A 9 8.69 -6.72 -5.95
N LEU A 10 8.32 -5.59 -5.35
CA LEU A 10 7.54 -4.57 -6.06
C LEU A 10 8.44 -3.84 -7.06
N CYS A 11 7.89 -3.55 -8.23
CA CYS A 11 8.51 -2.66 -9.21
C CYS A 11 7.65 -1.41 -9.43
N THR A 12 8.15 -0.45 -10.20
CA THR A 12 7.45 0.81 -10.50
C THR A 12 6.01 0.59 -11.01
N LYS A 13 5.80 -0.44 -11.86
CA LYS A 13 4.47 -0.77 -12.39
C LYS A 13 3.49 -1.18 -11.29
N ASP A 14 3.98 -1.89 -10.28
CA ASP A 14 3.16 -2.35 -9.15
C ASP A 14 2.74 -1.17 -8.29
N ILE A 15 3.67 -0.24 -8.03
CA ILE A 15 3.39 1.00 -7.30
C ILE A 15 2.34 1.84 -8.04
N PHE A 16 2.44 1.97 -9.36
CA PHE A 16 1.42 2.68 -10.14
C PHE A 16 0.06 1.97 -10.13
N THR A 17 0.05 0.64 -10.15
CA THR A 17 -1.18 -0.15 -10.00
C THR A 17 -1.82 0.10 -8.64
N LEU A 18 -1.03 0.09 -7.56
CA LEU A 18 -1.49 0.41 -6.21
C LEU A 18 -2.05 1.83 -6.15
N VAL A 19 -1.30 2.84 -6.61
CA VAL A 19 -1.77 4.23 -6.65
C VAL A 19 -3.04 4.37 -7.47
N LYS A 20 -3.21 3.63 -8.56
CA LYS A 20 -4.44 3.63 -9.36
C LYS A 20 -5.63 3.01 -8.63
N ILE A 21 -5.43 1.90 -7.92
CA ILE A 21 -6.43 1.30 -7.03
C ILE A 21 -6.84 2.34 -5.99
N ILE A 22 -5.87 2.98 -5.35
CA ILE A 22 -6.11 3.99 -4.30
C ILE A 22 -6.83 5.23 -4.86
N SER A 23 -6.49 5.63 -6.09
CA SER A 23 -7.07 6.80 -6.76
C SER A 23 -8.55 6.63 -7.09
N LYS A 24 -9.07 5.40 -7.19
CA LYS A 24 -10.52 5.16 -7.30
C LYS A 24 -11.29 5.65 -6.07
N PHE A 25 -10.64 5.72 -4.91
CA PHE A 25 -11.24 6.18 -3.65
C PHE A 25 -11.07 7.70 -3.46
N GLY A 26 -10.11 8.31 -4.16
CA GLY A 26 -9.91 9.75 -4.26
C GLY A 26 -8.66 10.24 -3.52
N VAL A 27 -7.90 11.13 -4.17
CA VAL A 27 -6.67 11.75 -3.63
C VAL A 27 -6.90 12.49 -2.30
N LYS A 28 -8.15 12.87 -2.00
CA LYS A 28 -8.54 13.46 -0.72
C LYS A 28 -8.29 12.52 0.46
N GLU A 29 -8.51 11.21 0.31
CA GLU A 29 -8.28 10.26 1.40
C GLU A 29 -6.79 10.09 1.68
N ILE A 30 -5.97 9.93 0.64
CA ILE A 30 -4.50 9.91 0.76
C ILE A 30 -4.00 11.21 1.42
N LYS A 31 -4.52 12.36 1.00
CA LYS A 31 -4.15 13.66 1.58
C LYS A 31 -4.58 13.79 3.03
N ASN A 32 -5.74 13.23 3.39
CA ASN A 32 -6.20 13.20 4.78
C ASN A 32 -5.34 12.27 5.62
N SER A 33 -4.96 11.09 5.12
CA SER A 33 -4.02 10.18 5.76
C SER A 33 -2.64 10.81 6.01
N LEU A 34 -2.10 11.50 4.99
CA LEU A 34 -0.86 12.25 5.11
C LEU A 34 -0.94 13.39 6.14
N LYS A 35 -2.11 14.05 6.25
CA LYS A 35 -2.34 15.16 7.20
C LYS A 35 -2.64 14.68 8.62
N ALA A 36 -3.42 13.62 8.77
CA ALA A 36 -3.80 13.04 10.06
C ALA A 36 -2.55 12.58 10.81
N ASN A 37 -1.59 12.04 10.06
CA ASN A 37 -0.29 11.66 10.58
C ASN A 37 0.70 12.84 10.66
N SER A 38 0.25 14.11 10.76
CA SER A 38 1.10 15.31 10.89
C SER A 38 2.30 15.09 11.82
N PHE A 39 3.48 14.80 11.24
CA PHE A 39 4.65 14.26 11.92
C PHE A 39 5.43 15.29 12.76
N LYS A 40 4.76 16.33 13.27
CA LYS A 40 5.38 17.53 13.86
C LYS A 40 6.27 17.24 15.08
N ASN A 41 6.16 16.06 15.70
CA ASN A 41 6.79 15.74 16.98
C ASN A 41 7.88 14.63 16.91
N MET A 42 8.26 14.14 15.73
CA MET A 42 9.35 13.16 15.57
C MET A 42 10.52 13.77 14.79
N ALA A 43 11.76 13.45 15.20
CA ALA A 43 13.00 13.97 14.61
C ALA A 43 13.79 12.87 13.87
N GLY A 44 14.49 13.23 12.79
CA GLY A 44 15.42 12.35 12.08
C GLY A 44 14.80 11.46 10.99
N LYS A 45 15.62 10.61 10.34
CA LYS A 45 15.19 9.68 9.26
C LYS A 45 14.09 8.71 9.70
N GLU A 46 14.09 8.31 10.97
CA GLU A 46 13.06 7.45 11.57
C GLU A 46 11.66 8.07 11.51
N ARG A 47 11.54 9.41 11.56
CA ARG A 47 10.26 10.13 11.37
C ARG A 47 9.60 9.74 10.05
N TYR A 48 10.36 9.75 8.96
CA TYR A 48 9.83 9.58 7.61
C TYR A 48 9.55 8.10 7.29
N ARG A 49 10.35 7.18 7.83
CA ARG A 49 10.07 5.74 7.69
C ARG A 49 8.82 5.33 8.46
N SER A 50 8.69 5.78 9.71
CA SER A 50 7.48 5.58 10.53
C SER A 50 6.25 6.21 9.87
N ALA A 51 6.43 7.37 9.22
CA ALA A 51 5.39 8.05 8.45
C ALA A 51 4.94 7.26 7.22
N GLY A 52 5.87 6.79 6.41
CA GLY A 52 5.59 6.00 5.22
C GLY A 52 4.83 4.72 5.56
N ILE A 53 5.21 4.05 6.66
CA ILE A 53 4.53 2.86 7.18
C ILE A 53 3.10 3.19 7.63
N ALA A 54 2.89 4.24 8.44
CA ALA A 54 1.55 4.63 8.89
C ALA A 54 0.61 4.97 7.73
N VAL A 55 1.11 5.74 6.75
CA VAL A 55 0.38 6.09 5.52
C VAL A 55 0.06 4.83 4.70
N ALA A 56 1.02 3.92 4.56
CA ALA A 56 0.82 2.65 3.87
C ALA A 56 -0.27 1.78 4.52
N PHE A 57 -0.31 1.72 5.86
CA PHE A 57 -1.35 0.99 6.59
C PHE A 57 -2.73 1.63 6.44
N GLU A 58 -2.86 2.96 6.56
CA GLU A 58 -4.15 3.64 6.38
C GLU A 58 -4.69 3.49 4.95
N ILE A 59 -3.81 3.60 3.95
CA ILE A 59 -4.14 3.36 2.55
C ILE A 59 -4.65 1.92 2.35
N PHE A 60 -4.02 0.96 3.03
CA PHE A 60 -4.46 -0.43 3.00
C PHE A 60 -5.82 -0.63 3.70
N GLU A 61 -6.06 0.01 4.85
CA GLU A 61 -7.37 -0.04 5.53
C GLU A 61 -8.49 0.53 4.66
N ILE A 62 -8.26 1.66 3.99
CA ILE A 62 -9.21 2.26 3.04
C ILE A 62 -9.51 1.28 1.89
N ALA A 63 -8.46 0.69 1.30
CA ALA A 63 -8.62 -0.30 0.24
C ALA A 63 -9.37 -1.56 0.73
N ALA A 64 -9.15 -1.98 1.99
CA ALA A 64 -9.82 -3.11 2.61
C ALA A 64 -11.32 -2.86 2.85
N GLN A 65 -11.69 -1.67 3.35
CA GLN A 65 -13.10 -1.30 3.56
C GLN A 65 -13.90 -1.23 2.24
N LYS A 66 -13.20 -1.04 1.12
CA LYS A 66 -13.76 -0.88 -0.22
C LYS A 66 -13.40 -2.02 -1.18
N LEU A 67 -13.00 -3.17 -0.62
CA LEU A 67 -12.65 -4.40 -1.34
C LEU A 67 -13.61 -4.76 -2.49
N PRO A 68 -14.95 -4.68 -2.35
CA PRO A 68 -15.89 -5.02 -3.43
C PRO A 68 -15.75 -4.12 -4.68
N GLU A 69 -15.34 -2.86 -4.51
CA GLU A 69 -15.23 -1.88 -5.59
C GLU A 69 -13.92 -2.04 -6.39
N CYS A 70 -12.95 -2.78 -5.85
CA CYS A 70 -11.62 -2.99 -6.42
C CYS A 70 -11.21 -4.47 -6.50
N GLU A 71 -12.17 -5.39 -6.37
CA GLU A 71 -11.93 -6.84 -6.36
C GLU A 71 -11.07 -7.29 -7.53
N LYS A 72 -11.44 -6.90 -8.76
CA LYS A 72 -10.74 -7.30 -9.99
C LYS A 72 -9.31 -6.74 -10.03
N GLU A 73 -9.11 -5.49 -9.65
CA GLU A 73 -7.78 -4.90 -9.63
C GLU A 73 -6.88 -5.51 -8.55
N ILE A 74 -7.43 -5.81 -7.38
CA ILE A 74 -6.70 -6.47 -6.29
C ILE A 74 -6.31 -7.90 -6.70
N CYS A 75 -7.23 -8.66 -7.31
CA CYS A 75 -6.95 -10.02 -7.78
C CYS A 75 -5.90 -10.03 -8.88
N ALA A 76 -5.99 -9.12 -9.86
CA ALA A 76 -4.98 -8.98 -10.90
C ALA A 76 -3.61 -8.55 -10.35
N PHE A 77 -3.61 -7.62 -9.39
CA PHE A 77 -2.41 -7.14 -8.73
C PHE A 77 -1.70 -8.26 -7.96
N LEU A 78 -2.42 -8.95 -7.07
CA LEU A 78 -1.88 -10.06 -6.29
C LEU A 78 -1.44 -11.23 -7.18
N GLY A 79 -2.18 -11.50 -8.25
CA GLY A 79 -1.80 -12.50 -9.25
C GLY A 79 -0.44 -12.17 -9.88
N SER A 80 -0.26 -10.92 -10.33
CA SER A 80 0.99 -10.45 -10.93
C SER A 80 2.21 -10.53 -10.01
N LEU A 81 1.99 -10.50 -8.68
CA LEU A 81 3.05 -10.63 -7.68
C LEU A 81 3.36 -12.07 -7.29
N SER A 82 2.36 -12.95 -7.36
CA SER A 82 2.45 -14.33 -6.90
C SER A 82 2.70 -15.35 -8.02
N GLY A 83 2.61 -14.91 -9.28
CA GLY A 83 2.63 -15.81 -10.43
C GLY A 83 1.29 -16.53 -10.66
N LYS A 84 0.25 -16.15 -9.92
CA LYS A 84 -1.13 -16.64 -10.11
C LYS A 84 -1.89 -15.80 -11.11
N THR A 85 -2.91 -16.37 -11.72
CA THR A 85 -3.94 -15.66 -12.47
C THR A 85 -4.91 -14.96 -11.52
N ALA A 86 -5.64 -13.94 -12.00
CA ALA A 86 -6.65 -13.26 -11.19
C ALA A 86 -7.76 -14.24 -10.74
N GLU A 87 -8.17 -15.16 -11.61
CA GLU A 87 -9.19 -16.17 -11.32
C GLU A 87 -8.74 -17.15 -10.21
N GLU A 88 -7.45 -17.52 -10.18
CA GLU A 88 -6.90 -18.32 -9.08
C GLU A 88 -6.90 -17.55 -7.75
N ILE A 89 -6.75 -16.22 -7.77
CA ILE A 89 -6.87 -15.39 -6.56
C ILE A 89 -8.34 -15.27 -6.13
N GLU A 90 -9.27 -15.11 -7.06
CA GLU A 90 -10.72 -15.05 -6.75
C GLU A 90 -11.24 -16.34 -6.13
N LYS A 91 -10.69 -17.50 -6.52
CA LYS A 91 -11.10 -18.82 -6.03
C LYS A 91 -10.30 -19.32 -4.83
N GLN A 92 -9.26 -18.59 -4.38
CA GLN A 92 -8.47 -19.03 -3.23
C GLN A 92 -9.14 -18.70 -1.90
N SER A 93 -8.58 -19.24 -0.81
CA SER A 93 -9.03 -18.90 0.53
C SER A 93 -8.96 -17.39 0.78
N PRO A 94 -10.04 -16.76 1.28
CA PRO A 94 -10.02 -15.33 1.62
C PRO A 94 -8.96 -15.02 2.68
N VAL A 95 -8.63 -15.98 3.57
CA VAL A 95 -7.55 -15.84 4.55
C VAL A 95 -6.18 -15.71 3.86
N VAL A 96 -5.95 -16.48 2.79
CA VAL A 96 -4.72 -16.39 1.98
C VAL A 96 -4.66 -15.03 1.29
N THR A 97 -5.77 -14.56 0.71
CA THR A 97 -5.84 -13.23 0.08
C THR A 97 -5.50 -12.12 1.07
N VAL A 98 -6.09 -12.10 2.26
CA VAL A 98 -5.78 -11.10 3.30
C VAL A 98 -4.30 -11.16 3.72
N ARG A 99 -3.73 -12.36 3.87
CA ARG A 99 -2.30 -12.53 4.16
C ARG A 99 -1.40 -12.01 3.04
N MET A 100 -1.77 -12.21 1.78
CA MET A 100 -1.02 -11.66 0.65
C MET A 100 -1.04 -10.14 0.66
N ILE A 101 -2.19 -9.50 0.94
CA ILE A 101 -2.24 -8.04 0.96
C ILE A 101 -1.42 -7.48 2.14
N LYS A 102 -1.52 -8.10 3.32
CA LYS A 102 -0.65 -7.77 4.47
C LYS A 102 0.83 -7.87 4.07
N ALA A 103 1.23 -8.95 3.41
CA ALA A 103 2.61 -9.14 2.96
C ALA A 103 3.06 -8.09 1.93
N VAL A 104 2.16 -7.51 1.13
CA VAL A 104 2.47 -6.36 0.26
C VAL A 104 2.67 -5.08 1.09
N ALA A 105 1.82 -4.82 2.07
CA ALA A 105 1.93 -3.64 2.93
C ALA A 105 3.23 -3.64 3.77
N GLU A 106 3.74 -4.83 4.10
CA GLU A 106 5.00 -5.03 4.83
C GLU A 106 6.26 -4.98 3.94
N LYS A 107 6.13 -4.82 2.62
CA LYS A 107 7.29 -4.69 1.73
C LYS A 107 7.97 -3.33 1.89
N ASP A 108 9.29 -3.34 2.04
CA ASP A 108 10.12 -2.13 2.14
C ASP A 108 9.90 -1.20 0.95
N GLU A 109 9.76 -1.73 -0.27
CA GLU A 109 9.56 -0.92 -1.47
C GLU A 109 8.28 -0.07 -1.42
N PHE A 110 7.24 -0.58 -0.73
CA PHE A 110 5.99 0.15 -0.55
C PHE A 110 6.15 1.27 0.48
N ALA A 111 6.76 0.95 1.63
CA ALA A 111 7.03 1.91 2.69
C ALA A 111 8.01 3.03 2.24
N ASP A 112 9.06 2.67 1.52
CA ASP A 112 10.08 3.59 1.00
C ASP A 112 9.48 4.54 -0.04
N PHE A 113 8.57 4.05 -0.90
CA PHE A 113 7.86 4.91 -1.85
C PHE A 113 7.03 5.98 -1.14
N PHE A 114 6.22 5.61 -0.15
CA PHE A 114 5.43 6.58 0.62
C PHE A 114 6.29 7.46 1.52
N THR A 115 7.45 6.97 1.94
CA THR A 115 8.47 7.77 2.63
C THR A 115 8.97 8.91 1.72
N GLU A 116 9.35 8.63 0.47
CA GLU A 116 9.76 9.67 -0.49
C GLU A 116 8.62 10.65 -0.81
N ILE A 117 7.41 10.15 -1.01
CA ILE A 117 6.22 11.01 -1.18
C ILE A 117 6.01 11.93 0.04
N SER A 118 6.16 11.40 1.26
CA SER A 118 5.98 12.19 2.49
C SER A 118 7.00 13.32 2.61
N LYS A 119 8.22 13.15 2.08
CA LYS A 119 9.22 14.22 2.02
C LYS A 119 8.80 15.33 1.08
N LEU A 120 8.25 14.99 -0.10
CA LEU A 120 7.73 15.99 -1.05
C LEU A 120 6.64 16.86 -0.42
N PHE A 121 5.71 16.27 0.32
CA PHE A 121 4.61 17.00 0.97
C PHE A 121 4.99 17.60 2.35
N GLY A 122 6.05 17.10 2.98
CA GLY A 122 6.57 17.61 4.25
C GLY A 122 7.60 18.74 4.11
N ALA A 123 8.13 18.97 2.90
CA ALA A 123 9.11 20.02 2.60
C ALA A 123 8.48 21.40 2.32
N GLU A 124 7.15 21.53 2.25
CA GLU A 124 6.46 22.82 2.02
C GLU A 124 6.48 23.80 3.22
N LYS A 125 7.44 23.69 4.16
CA LYS A 125 7.63 24.69 5.23
C LYS A 125 9.10 24.95 5.54
N THR A 126 9.81 25.50 4.56
CA THR A 126 11.02 26.31 4.76
C THR A 126 11.08 27.38 3.69
N GLU A 127 10.10 28.29 3.70
CA GLU A 127 10.24 29.69 3.28
C GLU A 127 9.35 30.56 4.19
#